data_AF-A0A1I3LJI7-F1
#
_entry.id   AF-A0A1I3LJI7-F1
#
_cell.length_a   1.000
_cell.length_b   1.000
_cell.length_c   1.000
_cell.angle_alpha   90.00
_cell.angle_beta   90.00
_cell.angle_gamma   90.00
#
_symmetry.space_group_name_H-M   'P 1'
#
loop_
_entity.id
_entity.type
_entity.pdbx_description
1 polymer ?
#
loop_
_entity_poly.entity_id
_entity_poly.type
_entity_poly.pdbx_seq_one_letter_code
_entity_poly.pdbx_strand_id
1 'polypeptide(L)'
;MAVSNAYHLKVLLPETKQSIWGIRVSNIRSSHLLLINGQVVGQQGQPSSHPEEVIAKNVPYLSFANVTGNQVDIVLQIANFDFAAGGGVFGTITFGPIQETLASKRSSEYFDTTAGSVLILFSLYFLLLYAYNRRFREFIYFSLSNLFAALYLVSGRERVALDWFDLSYDWATRIQFLSMLALAFTYSLFMKQIVLPKAKDTISRVLLAHISLSAITVLLLEAKQFTFLQSVYIFFCWMTAGFRWRSSDFHYRWRC
;
A
#
# COMPACT_ATOMS: atom_id res chain seq x y z
N MET A 1 14.72 -25.09 12.16
CA MET A 1 14.48 -23.74 11.59
C MET A 1 13.72 -22.94 12.64
N ALA A 2 14.42 -22.06 13.37
CA ALA A 2 13.77 -21.19 14.34
C ALA A 2 13.31 -19.93 13.61
N VAL A 3 12.00 -19.66 13.62
CA VAL A 3 11.39 -18.47 13.01
C VAL A 3 10.92 -17.57 14.14
N SER A 4 11.03 -16.25 13.98
CA SER A 4 10.81 -15.28 15.08
C SER A 4 9.45 -15.41 15.76
N ASN A 5 8.41 -15.77 14.99
CA ASN A 5 7.06 -16.06 15.50
C ASN A 5 6.39 -17.12 14.62
N ALA A 6 5.68 -18.08 15.24
CA ALA A 6 4.88 -19.07 14.54
C ALA A 6 3.44 -19.03 15.04
N TYR A 7 2.49 -18.88 14.12
CA TYR A 7 1.07 -18.95 14.39
C TYR A 7 0.54 -20.31 13.96
N HIS A 8 -0.25 -20.92 14.84
CA HIS A 8 -0.82 -22.24 14.62
C HIS A 8 -2.34 -22.16 14.70
N LEU A 9 -3.02 -22.63 13.67
CA LEU A 9 -4.47 -22.65 13.59
C LEU A 9 -4.94 -24.04 13.16
N LYS A 10 -5.79 -24.64 13.98
CA LYS A 10 -6.49 -25.88 13.64
C LYS A 10 -7.92 -25.56 13.25
N VAL A 11 -8.32 -25.99 12.06
CA VAL A 11 -9.66 -25.78 11.52
C VAL A 11 -10.34 -27.13 11.37
N LEU A 12 -11.57 -27.25 11.86
CA LEU A 12 -12.42 -28.41 11.61
C LEU A 12 -13.22 -28.18 10.33
N LEU A 13 -13.16 -29.14 9.41
CA LEU A 13 -13.87 -29.08 8.15
C LEU A 13 -15.17 -29.88 8.22
N PRO A 14 -16.23 -29.42 7.54
CA PRO A 14 -17.42 -30.23 7.32
C PRO A 14 -17.06 -31.48 6.51
N GLU A 15 -17.81 -32.56 6.71
CA GLU A 15 -17.70 -33.76 5.88
C GLU A 15 -18.07 -33.40 4.43
N THR A 16 -17.07 -33.32 3.57
CA THR A 16 -17.24 -32.96 2.16
C THR A 16 -16.39 -33.88 1.30
N LYS A 17 -16.81 -34.09 0.04
CA LYS A 17 -16.00 -34.80 -0.96
C LYS A 17 -14.85 -33.93 -1.51
N GLN A 18 -14.67 -32.74 -0.97
CA GLN A 18 -13.69 -31.77 -1.46
C GLN A 18 -12.32 -32.03 -0.83
N SER A 19 -11.39 -32.51 -1.66
CA SER A 19 -10.01 -32.76 -1.24
C SER A 19 -9.10 -31.56 -1.46
N ILE A 20 -9.39 -30.69 -2.43
CA ILE A 20 -8.54 -29.54 -2.74
C ILE A 20 -9.14 -28.24 -2.21
N TRP A 21 -8.35 -27.53 -1.41
CA TRP A 21 -8.72 -26.26 -0.78
C TRP A 21 -7.82 -25.15 -1.28
N GLY A 22 -8.40 -23.96 -1.45
CA GLY A 22 -7.67 -22.75 -1.80
C GLY A 22 -7.27 -21.99 -0.55
N ILE A 23 -6.09 -21.37 -0.59
CA ILE A 23 -5.63 -20.41 0.41
C ILE A 23 -5.20 -19.14 -0.30
N ARG A 24 -5.80 -18.03 0.09
CA ARG A 24 -5.42 -16.70 -0.35
C ARG A 24 -4.69 -16.00 0.77
N VAL A 25 -3.45 -15.58 0.51
CA VAL A 25 -2.70 -14.68 1.38
C VAL A 25 -2.69 -13.30 0.73
N SER A 26 -3.33 -12.33 1.39
CA SER A 26 -3.52 -11.00 0.82
C SER A 26 -2.35 -10.06 1.11
N ASN A 27 -2.00 -9.82 2.38
CA ASN A 27 -1.00 -8.81 2.74
C ASN A 27 -0.25 -9.21 4.02
N ILE A 28 0.97 -9.71 3.84
CA ILE A 28 1.90 -10.00 4.95
C ILE A 28 3.16 -9.17 4.68
N ARG A 29 3.36 -8.13 5.49
CA ARG A 29 4.46 -7.16 5.36
C ARG A 29 5.74 -7.65 6.03
N SER A 30 6.13 -8.88 5.69
CA SER A 30 7.30 -9.57 6.23
C SER A 30 7.59 -10.81 5.40
N SER A 31 8.75 -11.43 5.59
CA SER A 31 8.97 -12.77 5.05
C SER A 31 8.14 -13.80 5.83
N HIS A 32 7.55 -14.76 5.12
CA HIS A 32 6.78 -15.82 5.76
C HIS A 32 6.83 -17.14 5.00
N LEU A 33 6.58 -18.21 5.75
CA LEU A 33 6.41 -19.57 5.27
C LEU A 33 5.05 -20.10 5.76
N LEU A 34 4.22 -20.55 4.83
CA LEU A 34 2.90 -21.10 5.09
C LEU A 34 2.92 -22.62 4.86
N LEU A 35 2.52 -23.36 5.89
CA LEU A 35 2.44 -24.81 5.88
C LEU A 35 1.00 -25.26 6.12
N ILE A 36 0.60 -26.33 5.45
CA ILE A 36 -0.68 -27.03 5.69
C ILE A 36 -0.39 -28.50 5.89
N ASN A 37 -0.85 -29.05 7.01
CA ASN A 37 -0.59 -30.44 7.42
C ASN A 37 0.90 -30.80 7.31
N GLY A 38 1.78 -29.85 7.66
CA GLY A 38 3.24 -29.99 7.58
C GLY A 38 3.88 -29.81 6.20
N GLN A 39 3.09 -29.64 5.13
CA GLN A 39 3.60 -29.39 3.78
C GLN A 39 3.68 -27.90 3.47
N VAL A 40 4.76 -27.46 2.82
CA VAL A 40 4.89 -26.06 2.38
C VAL A 40 3.93 -25.80 1.23
N VAL A 41 3.02 -24.86 1.42
CA VAL A 41 2.02 -24.46 0.41
C VAL A 41 2.26 -23.05 -0.13
N GLY A 42 3.07 -22.24 0.56
CA GLY A 42 3.47 -20.94 0.06
C GLY A 42 4.62 -20.33 0.87
N GLN A 43 5.46 -19.57 0.18
CA GLN A 43 6.56 -18.83 0.78
C GLN A 43 6.68 -17.48 0.06
N GLN A 44 6.86 -16.40 0.83
CA GLN A 44 7.24 -15.11 0.27
C GLN A 44 8.48 -14.58 0.97
N GLY A 45 9.42 -14.11 0.15
CA GLY A 45 10.71 -13.65 0.62
C GLY A 45 11.59 -14.79 1.13
N GLN A 46 12.50 -14.46 2.04
CA GLN A 46 13.42 -15.41 2.66
C GLN A 46 13.28 -15.32 4.19
N PRO A 47 12.45 -16.18 4.81
CA PRO A 47 12.39 -16.27 6.26
C PRO A 47 13.65 -16.94 6.80
N SER A 48 14.37 -16.25 7.70
CA SER A 48 15.53 -16.80 8.41
C SER A 48 15.46 -16.48 9.91
N SER A 49 16.26 -17.22 10.69
CA SER A 49 16.57 -16.89 12.09
C SER A 49 17.62 -15.78 12.19
N HIS A 50 18.39 -15.56 11.13
CA HIS A 50 19.45 -14.57 11.07
C HIS A 50 18.92 -13.28 10.44
N PRO A 51 18.95 -12.14 11.14
CA PRO A 51 18.42 -10.86 10.63
C PRO A 51 19.00 -10.42 9.28
N GLU A 52 20.24 -10.80 8.97
CA GLU A 52 20.93 -10.40 7.74
C GLU A 52 20.51 -11.22 6.50
N GLU A 53 19.90 -12.38 6.71
CA GLU A 53 19.44 -13.26 5.63
C GLU A 53 17.94 -13.08 5.33
N VAL A 54 17.27 -12.20 6.07
CA VAL A 54 15.83 -11.98 5.95
C VAL A 54 15.56 -11.05 4.78
N ILE A 55 14.75 -11.53 3.83
CA ILE A 55 14.30 -10.73 2.70
C ILE A 55 12.78 -10.63 2.77
N ALA A 56 12.24 -9.48 3.15
CA ALA A 56 10.79 -9.25 3.12
C ALA A 56 10.26 -9.10 1.69
N LYS A 57 9.17 -9.80 1.38
CA LYS A 57 8.42 -9.66 0.13
C LYS A 57 6.93 -9.76 0.43
N ASN A 58 6.16 -8.77 -0.02
CA ASN A 58 4.73 -8.69 0.20
C ASN A 58 3.97 -8.67 -1.13
N VAL A 59 3.88 -9.86 -1.75
CA VAL A 59 3.11 -10.07 -2.97
C VAL A 59 1.92 -10.97 -2.60
N PRO A 60 0.67 -10.53 -2.80
CA PRO A 60 -0.51 -11.37 -2.61
C PRO A 60 -0.41 -12.62 -3.47
N TYR A 61 -0.80 -13.78 -2.95
CA TYR A 61 -0.79 -15.01 -3.72
C TYR A 61 -1.93 -15.94 -3.33
N LEU A 62 -2.16 -16.90 -4.22
CA LEU A 62 -3.13 -17.95 -4.05
C LEU A 62 -2.39 -19.29 -4.16
N SER A 63 -2.57 -20.15 -3.17
CA SER A 63 -2.00 -21.49 -3.11
C SER A 63 -3.10 -22.52 -2.96
N PHE A 64 -2.79 -23.77 -3.31
CA PHE A 64 -3.71 -24.89 -3.21
C PHE A 64 -3.10 -25.99 -2.38
N ALA A 65 -3.92 -26.64 -1.56
CA ALA A 65 -3.49 -27.74 -0.73
C ALA A 65 -4.49 -28.89 -0.83
N ASN A 66 -3.97 -30.12 -0.87
CA ASN A 66 -4.79 -31.30 -0.71
C ASN A 66 -4.95 -31.57 0.79
N VAL A 67 -6.19 -31.53 1.27
CA VAL A 67 -6.56 -31.82 2.65
C VAL A 67 -7.36 -33.10 2.66
N THR A 68 -6.83 -34.10 3.35
CA THR A 68 -7.52 -35.36 3.62
C THR A 68 -8.07 -35.35 5.05
N GLY A 69 -9.37 -35.65 5.18
CA GLY A 69 -10.05 -35.70 6.47
C GLY A 69 -10.80 -34.41 6.82
N ASN A 70 -11.16 -34.31 8.10
CA ASN A 70 -12.05 -33.31 8.69
C ASN A 70 -11.30 -32.32 9.60
N GLN A 71 -9.97 -32.33 9.56
CA GLN A 71 -9.13 -31.38 10.28
C GLN A 71 -8.00 -30.87 9.38
N VAL A 72 -7.77 -29.57 9.43
CA VAL A 72 -6.64 -28.89 8.79
C VAL A 72 -5.76 -28.28 9.86
N ASP A 73 -4.47 -28.54 9.75
CA ASP A 73 -3.44 -27.83 10.48
C ASP A 73 -2.81 -26.76 9.58
N ILE A 74 -2.95 -25.48 9.95
CA ILE A 74 -2.34 -24.34 9.27
C ILE A 74 -1.26 -23.76 10.18
N VAL A 75 -0.01 -23.75 9.71
CA VAL A 75 1.12 -23.12 10.40
C VAL A 75 1.65 -21.97 9.55
N LEU A 76 1.67 -20.76 10.11
CA LEU A 76 2.28 -19.59 9.50
C LEU A 76 3.51 -19.18 10.31
N GLN A 77 4.67 -19.30 9.69
CA GLN A 77 5.94 -18.88 10.26
C GLN A 77 6.32 -17.51 9.69
N ILE A 78 6.60 -16.54 10.56
CA ILE A 78 6.90 -15.16 10.18
C ILE A 78 8.28 -14.75 10.71
N ALA A 79 9.13 -14.26 9.81
CA ALA A 79 10.37 -13.60 10.17
C ALA A 79 10.26 -12.11 9.82
N ASN A 80 10.08 -11.29 10.86
CA ASN A 80 9.98 -9.84 10.73
C ASN A 80 11.19 -9.14 11.38
N PHE A 81 12.31 -9.12 10.66
CA PHE A 81 13.50 -8.36 11.05
C PHE A 81 13.68 -7.07 10.23
N ASP A 82 12.82 -6.87 9.23
CA ASP A 82 12.90 -5.74 8.28
C ASP A 82 11.97 -4.58 8.65
N PHE A 83 10.84 -4.87 9.31
CA PHE A 83 9.83 -3.86 9.60
C PHE A 83 9.57 -3.77 11.12
N ALA A 84 10.31 -2.90 11.80
CA ALA A 84 10.26 -2.76 13.26
C ALA A 84 8.86 -2.40 13.82
N ALA A 85 8.12 -1.49 13.17
CA ALA A 85 6.83 -0.98 13.66
C ALA A 85 5.64 -1.21 12.71
N GLY A 86 5.87 -1.68 11.48
CA GLY A 86 4.85 -1.78 10.42
C GLY A 86 4.80 -3.12 9.70
N GLY A 87 5.45 -4.16 10.26
CA GLY A 87 5.51 -5.50 9.70
C GLY A 87 4.52 -6.47 10.34
N GLY A 88 4.27 -7.60 9.68
CA GLY A 88 3.33 -8.63 10.15
C GLY A 88 2.13 -8.84 9.23
N VAL A 89 1.10 -9.50 9.76
CA VAL A 89 -0.12 -9.86 9.02
C VAL A 89 -1.09 -8.68 9.02
N PHE A 90 -1.14 -7.93 7.92
CA PHE A 90 -2.05 -6.78 7.74
C PHE A 90 -3.31 -7.12 6.95
N GLY A 91 -3.25 -8.17 6.14
CA GLY A 91 -4.36 -8.67 5.35
C GLY A 91 -4.92 -9.97 5.90
N THR A 92 -6.07 -10.37 5.37
CA THR A 92 -6.70 -11.64 5.69
C THR A 92 -5.97 -12.80 5.00
N ILE A 93 -5.89 -13.93 5.71
CA ILE A 93 -5.58 -15.23 5.12
C ILE A 93 -6.92 -15.95 4.98
N THR A 94 -7.36 -16.18 3.76
CA THR A 94 -8.65 -16.82 3.48
C THR A 94 -8.41 -18.26 3.10
N PHE A 95 -8.96 -19.20 3.88
CA PHE A 95 -8.98 -20.62 3.58
C PHE A 95 -10.41 -21.01 3.21
N GLY A 96 -10.60 -21.70 2.08
CA GLY A 96 -11.93 -22.09 1.63
C GLY A 96 -11.93 -22.81 0.29
N PRO A 97 -13.12 -23.06 -0.29
CA PRO A 97 -13.22 -23.65 -1.61
C PRO A 97 -12.45 -22.85 -2.67
N ILE A 98 -11.92 -23.55 -3.67
CA ILE A 98 -11.11 -22.94 -4.74
C ILE A 98 -11.91 -21.82 -5.44
N GLN A 99 -13.17 -22.08 -5.74
CA GLN A 99 -14.04 -21.13 -6.45
C GLN A 99 -14.25 -19.85 -5.63
N GLU A 100 -14.43 -19.98 -4.31
CA GLU A 100 -14.63 -18.84 -3.42
C GLU A 100 -13.35 -18.01 -3.23
N THR A 101 -12.21 -18.69 -3.05
CA THR A 101 -10.92 -18.02 -2.90
C THR A 101 -10.47 -17.31 -4.18
N LEU A 102 -10.71 -17.92 -5.35
CA LEU A 102 -10.51 -17.28 -6.65
C LEU A 102 -11.46 -16.09 -6.87
N ALA A 103 -12.74 -16.24 -6.53
CA ALA A 103 -13.72 -15.15 -6.65
C ALA A 103 -13.35 -13.97 -5.75
N SER A 104 -12.90 -14.24 -4.52
CA SER A 104 -12.40 -13.22 -3.59
C SER A 104 -11.20 -12.47 -4.15
N LYS A 105 -10.21 -13.19 -4.72
CA LYS A 105 -9.04 -12.58 -5.39
C LYS A 105 -9.48 -11.67 -6.52
N ARG A 106 -10.27 -12.20 -7.44
CA ARG A 106 -10.76 -11.48 -8.62
C ARG A 106 -11.59 -10.24 -8.25
N SER A 107 -12.42 -10.33 -7.22
CA SER A 107 -13.21 -9.20 -6.73
C SER A 107 -12.32 -8.06 -6.22
N SER A 108 -11.23 -8.38 -5.52
CA SER A 108 -10.28 -7.37 -5.04
C SER A 108 -9.50 -6.73 -6.20
N GLU A 109 -9.06 -7.52 -7.18
CA GLU A 109 -8.39 -7.01 -8.39
C GLU A 109 -9.30 -6.10 -9.21
N TYR A 110 -10.58 -6.46 -9.35
CA TYR A 110 -11.56 -5.61 -10.02
C TYR A 110 -11.78 -4.31 -9.27
N PHE A 111 -11.89 -4.34 -7.94
CA PHE A 111 -12.03 -3.13 -7.15
C PHE A 111 -10.85 -2.16 -7.38
N ASP A 112 -9.62 -2.64 -7.25
CA ASP A 112 -8.41 -1.83 -7.44
C ASP A 112 -8.32 -1.28 -8.88
N THR A 113 -8.65 -2.11 -9.89
CA THR A 113 -8.63 -1.74 -11.31
C THR A 113 -9.70 -0.70 -11.65
N THR A 114 -10.94 -0.91 -11.18
CA THR A 114 -12.04 0.01 -11.41
C THR A 114 -11.80 1.34 -10.71
N ALA A 115 -11.40 1.33 -9.45
CA ALA A 115 -11.08 2.55 -8.71
C ALA A 115 -9.90 3.31 -9.34
N GLY A 116 -8.85 2.60 -9.77
CA GLY A 116 -7.72 3.19 -10.50
C GLY A 116 -8.16 3.84 -11.82
N SER A 117 -9.03 3.16 -12.57
CA SER A 117 -9.58 3.68 -13.84
C SER A 117 -10.40 4.95 -13.63
N VAL A 118 -11.25 4.98 -12.59
CA VAL A 118 -12.03 6.17 -12.21
C VAL A 118 -11.11 7.34 -11.85
N LEU A 119 -10.06 7.11 -11.07
CA LEU A 119 -9.07 8.15 -10.74
C LEU A 119 -8.34 8.68 -11.98
N ILE A 120 -8.00 7.82 -12.94
CA ILE A 120 -7.42 8.25 -14.22
C ILE A 120 -8.40 9.11 -15.01
N LEU A 121 -9.68 8.71 -15.07
CA LEU A 121 -10.73 9.51 -15.73
C LEU A 121 -10.88 10.89 -15.08
N PHE A 122 -10.89 10.97 -13.76
CA PHE A 122 -10.90 12.26 -13.06
C PHE A 122 -9.64 13.08 -13.34
N SER A 123 -8.47 12.45 -13.33
CA SER A 123 -7.22 13.12 -13.70
C SER A 123 -7.33 13.78 -15.09
N LEU A 124 -7.79 13.02 -16.09
CA LEU A 124 -7.96 13.51 -17.46
C LEU A 124 -9.03 14.61 -17.55
N TYR A 125 -10.17 14.43 -16.89
CA TYR A 125 -11.24 15.42 -16.87
C TYR A 125 -10.76 16.77 -16.34
N PHE A 126 -10.08 16.79 -15.19
CA PHE A 126 -9.56 18.03 -14.62
C PHE A 126 -8.38 18.61 -15.40
N LEU A 127 -7.59 17.77 -16.08
CA LEU A 127 -6.57 18.23 -17.00
C LEU A 127 -7.19 18.99 -18.18
N LEU A 128 -8.29 18.49 -18.74
CA LEU A 128 -9.03 19.14 -19.81
C LEU A 128 -9.66 20.46 -19.33
N LEU A 129 -10.24 20.50 -18.13
CA LEU A 129 -10.75 21.76 -17.55
C LEU A 129 -9.65 22.80 -17.38
N TYR A 130 -8.47 22.40 -16.93
CA TYR A 130 -7.31 23.28 -16.85
C TYR A 130 -6.83 23.74 -18.24
N ALA A 131 -6.81 22.85 -19.22
CA ALA A 131 -6.45 23.20 -20.60
C ALA A 131 -7.44 24.19 -21.22
N TYR A 132 -8.72 24.03 -20.95
CA TYR A 132 -9.79 24.93 -21.38
C TYR A 132 -9.69 26.30 -20.71
N ASN A 133 -9.45 26.34 -19.39
CA ASN A 133 -9.33 27.59 -18.66
C ASN A 133 -8.14 27.59 -17.68
N ARG A 134 -6.99 28.03 -18.19
CA ARG A 134 -5.71 28.12 -17.47
C ARG A 134 -5.73 29.06 -16.26
N ARG A 135 -6.79 29.86 -16.08
CA ARG A 135 -6.97 30.74 -14.92
C ARG A 135 -7.13 29.96 -13.62
N PHE A 136 -7.75 28.78 -13.68
CA PHE A 136 -8.01 27.93 -12.51
C PHE A 136 -6.87 26.93 -12.31
N ARG A 137 -5.78 27.38 -11.68
CA ARG A 137 -4.59 26.56 -11.42
C ARG A 137 -4.83 25.40 -10.46
N GLU A 138 -5.89 25.44 -9.66
CA GLU A 138 -6.34 24.35 -8.80
C GLU A 138 -6.64 23.07 -9.60
N PHE A 139 -7.10 23.19 -10.85
CA PHE A 139 -7.47 22.04 -11.66
C PHE A 139 -6.27 21.18 -12.06
N ILE A 140 -5.09 21.78 -12.33
CA ILE A 140 -3.88 20.99 -12.62
C ILE A 140 -3.37 20.25 -11.38
N TYR A 141 -3.43 20.88 -10.20
CA TYR A 141 -3.02 20.22 -8.96
C TYR A 141 -3.96 19.09 -8.57
N PHE A 142 -5.28 19.27 -8.78
CA PHE A 142 -6.25 18.21 -8.56
C PHE A 142 -6.08 17.07 -9.56
N SER A 143 -5.90 17.37 -10.84
CA SER A 143 -5.60 16.38 -11.89
C SER A 143 -4.40 15.51 -11.52
N LEU A 144 -3.26 16.12 -11.20
CA LEU A 144 -2.05 15.41 -10.79
C LEU A 144 -2.25 14.59 -9.52
N SER A 145 -3.02 15.10 -8.55
CA SER A 145 -3.36 14.34 -7.34
C SER A 145 -4.11 13.06 -7.68
N ASN A 146 -5.11 13.13 -8.55
CA ASN A 146 -5.85 11.94 -8.98
C ASN A 146 -4.96 10.95 -9.74
N LEU A 147 -4.03 11.44 -10.57
CA LEU A 147 -3.05 10.59 -11.26
C LEU A 147 -2.16 9.84 -10.27
N PHE A 148 -1.57 10.55 -9.30
CA PHE A 148 -0.70 9.92 -8.29
C PHE A 148 -1.48 9.01 -7.34
N ALA A 149 -2.75 9.31 -7.05
CA ALA A 149 -3.63 8.41 -6.31
C ALA A 149 -3.88 7.10 -7.10
N ALA A 150 -4.09 7.17 -8.41
CA ALA A 150 -4.25 5.99 -9.25
C ALA A 150 -2.98 5.13 -9.24
N LEU A 151 -1.80 5.75 -9.40
CA LEU A 151 -0.52 5.05 -9.36
C LEU A 151 -0.26 4.40 -8.00
N TYR A 152 -0.56 5.09 -6.90
CA TYR A 152 -0.47 4.55 -5.54
C TYR A 152 -1.38 3.34 -5.34
N LEU A 153 -2.62 3.40 -5.84
CA LEU A 153 -3.59 2.32 -5.70
C LEU A 153 -3.15 1.06 -6.46
N VAL A 154 -2.80 1.21 -7.74
CA VAL A 154 -2.44 0.10 -8.65
C VAL A 154 -1.13 -0.57 -8.26
N SER A 155 -0.20 0.16 -7.63
CA SER A 155 1.06 -0.37 -7.11
C SER A 155 0.96 -0.96 -5.70
N GLY A 156 -0.18 -0.83 -5.02
CA GLY A 156 -0.32 -1.09 -3.59
C GLY A 156 -0.89 -2.44 -3.18
N ARG A 157 -2.23 -2.55 -3.14
CA ARG A 157 -2.97 -3.63 -2.44
C ARG A 157 -2.81 -4.98 -3.12
N GLU A 158 -3.36 -5.12 -4.32
CA GLU A 158 -3.16 -6.35 -5.13
C GLU A 158 -1.87 -6.30 -5.94
N ARG A 159 -1.19 -5.14 -5.94
CA ARG A 159 -0.01 -4.86 -6.78
C ARG A 159 -0.24 -5.22 -8.25
N VAL A 160 -1.44 -4.91 -8.78
CA VAL A 160 -1.84 -5.16 -10.17
C VAL A 160 -0.82 -4.61 -11.18
N ALA A 161 -0.09 -3.54 -10.81
CA ALA A 161 1.03 -3.01 -11.60
C ALA A 161 2.13 -4.03 -11.91
N LEU A 162 2.41 -4.98 -11.00
CA LEU A 162 3.44 -6.00 -11.18
C LEU A 162 3.11 -6.88 -12.38
N ASP A 163 1.85 -7.32 -12.49
CA ASP A 163 1.40 -8.23 -13.55
C ASP A 163 1.29 -7.52 -14.90
N TRP A 164 0.96 -6.22 -14.92
CA TRP A 164 0.77 -5.46 -16.17
C TRP A 164 2.07 -4.96 -16.79
N PHE A 165 3.07 -4.65 -15.97
CA PHE A 165 4.30 -3.97 -16.41
C PHE A 165 5.58 -4.78 -16.17
N ASP A 166 5.46 -6.04 -15.75
CA ASP A 166 6.59 -6.93 -15.42
C ASP A 166 7.63 -6.26 -14.50
N LEU A 167 7.13 -5.54 -13.49
CA LEU A 167 7.96 -4.76 -12.58
C LEU A 167 8.54 -5.66 -11.50
N SER A 168 9.79 -5.41 -11.11
CA SER A 168 10.33 -6.01 -9.88
C SER A 168 9.58 -5.52 -8.64
N TYR A 169 9.53 -6.33 -7.59
CA TYR A 169 8.93 -5.97 -6.30
C TYR A 169 9.50 -4.67 -5.72
N ASP A 170 10.81 -4.45 -5.88
CA ASP A 170 11.50 -3.25 -5.41
C ASP A 170 10.98 -2.01 -6.15
N TRP A 171 10.96 -2.05 -7.48
CA TRP A 171 10.44 -0.95 -8.30
C TRP A 171 8.96 -0.65 -8.05
N ALA A 172 8.12 -1.67 -7.93
CA ALA A 172 6.71 -1.46 -7.60
C ALA A 172 6.54 -0.76 -6.24
N THR A 173 7.36 -1.14 -5.25
CA THR A 173 7.36 -0.49 -3.95
C THR A 173 7.86 0.96 -4.06
N ARG A 174 8.94 1.23 -4.80
CA ARG A 174 9.42 2.61 -5.04
C ARG A 174 8.36 3.48 -5.72
N ILE A 175 7.70 2.96 -6.76
CA ILE A 175 6.60 3.66 -7.45
C ILE A 175 5.47 3.97 -6.49
N GLN A 176 5.07 3.01 -5.65
CA GLN A 176 4.03 3.22 -4.64
C GLN A 176 4.39 4.38 -3.70
N PHE A 177 5.61 4.38 -3.18
CA PHE A 177 6.08 5.42 -2.26
C PHE A 177 6.21 6.79 -2.91
N LEU A 178 6.80 6.86 -4.10
CA LEU A 178 6.92 8.12 -4.86
C LEU A 178 5.55 8.67 -5.23
N SER A 179 4.60 7.81 -5.61
CA SER A 179 3.22 8.21 -5.90
C SER A 179 2.52 8.75 -4.65
N MET A 180 2.73 8.15 -3.49
CA MET A 180 2.19 8.65 -2.22
C MET A 180 2.75 10.05 -1.87
N LEU A 181 4.06 10.25 -2.01
CA LEU A 181 4.70 11.55 -1.75
C LEU A 181 4.20 12.62 -2.74
N ALA A 182 4.14 12.29 -4.02
CA ALA A 182 3.66 13.19 -5.06
C ALA A 182 2.18 13.55 -4.85
N LEU A 183 1.33 12.56 -4.48
CA LEU A 183 -0.07 12.79 -4.12
C LEU A 183 -0.19 13.79 -2.95
N ALA A 184 0.56 13.57 -1.87
CA ALA A 184 0.52 14.47 -0.71
C ALA A 184 0.93 15.90 -1.10
N PHE A 185 1.93 16.05 -1.96
CA PHE A 185 2.36 17.35 -2.47
C PHE A 185 1.28 18.06 -3.27
N THR A 186 0.77 17.40 -4.32
CA THR A 186 -0.16 18.00 -5.26
C THR A 186 -1.50 18.29 -4.61
N TYR A 187 -1.92 17.43 -3.67
CA TYR A 187 -3.14 17.68 -2.89
C TYR A 187 -2.96 18.87 -1.94
N SER A 188 -1.79 19.03 -1.34
CA SER A 188 -1.48 20.21 -0.51
C SER A 188 -1.48 21.51 -1.32
N LEU A 189 -0.99 21.49 -2.56
CA LEU A 189 -1.06 22.65 -3.48
C LEU A 189 -2.50 22.96 -3.88
N PHE A 190 -3.30 21.93 -4.15
CA PHE A 190 -4.73 22.07 -4.42
C PHE A 190 -5.46 22.72 -3.23
N MET A 191 -5.26 22.21 -2.02
CA MET A 191 -5.84 22.76 -0.79
C MET A 191 -5.39 24.20 -0.53
N LYS A 192 -4.12 24.52 -0.77
CA LYS A 192 -3.62 25.90 -0.66
C LYS A 192 -4.38 26.84 -1.59
N GLN A 193 -4.62 26.44 -2.84
CA GLN A 193 -5.26 27.27 -3.84
C GLN A 193 -6.74 27.57 -3.49
N ILE A 194 -7.44 26.60 -2.89
CA ILE A 194 -8.86 26.73 -2.54
C ILE A 194 -9.05 27.37 -1.16
N VAL A 195 -8.39 26.85 -0.13
CA VAL A 195 -8.70 27.17 1.27
C VAL A 195 -7.83 28.30 1.80
N LEU A 196 -6.57 28.38 1.36
CA LEU A 196 -5.58 29.30 1.90
C LEU A 196 -4.88 30.12 0.81
N PRO A 197 -5.60 30.86 -0.06
CA PRO A 197 -4.98 31.57 -1.18
C PRO A 197 -3.96 32.64 -0.73
N LYS A 198 -4.08 33.14 0.50
CA LYS A 198 -3.12 34.09 1.13
C LYS A 198 -1.93 33.40 1.82
N ALA A 199 -1.78 32.09 1.64
CA ALA A 199 -0.67 31.37 2.25
C ALA A 199 0.67 31.73 1.61
N LYS A 200 1.67 32.07 2.45
CA LYS A 200 3.05 32.27 1.99
C LYS A 200 3.58 31.04 1.22
N ASP A 201 4.24 31.29 0.10
CA ASP A 201 4.88 30.26 -0.74
C ASP A 201 6.02 29.50 -0.05
N THR A 202 6.54 30.02 1.06
CA THR A 202 7.55 29.35 1.88
C THR A 202 7.13 27.95 2.29
N ILE A 203 5.84 27.72 2.61
CA ILE A 203 5.36 26.39 3.03
C ILE A 203 5.37 25.43 1.85
N SER A 204 4.90 25.85 0.68
CA SER A 204 4.96 25.05 -0.54
C SER A 204 6.41 24.70 -0.91
N ARG A 205 7.35 25.62 -0.71
CA ARG A 205 8.79 25.37 -0.95
C ARG A 205 9.39 24.41 0.08
N VAL A 206 9.03 24.52 1.35
CA VAL A 206 9.47 23.57 2.39
C VAL A 206 8.91 22.18 2.13
N LEU A 207 7.62 22.08 1.78
CA LEU A 207 6.99 20.83 1.37
C LEU A 207 7.68 20.21 0.15
N LEU A 208 7.95 21.02 -0.88
CA LEU A 208 8.66 20.55 -2.07
C LEU A 208 10.07 20.07 -1.72
N ALA A 209 10.83 20.82 -0.94
CA ALA A 209 12.17 20.43 -0.51
C ALA A 209 12.16 19.13 0.30
N HIS A 210 11.21 18.98 1.22
CA HIS A 210 11.03 17.75 1.97
C HIS A 210 10.73 16.57 1.06
N ILE A 211 9.79 16.73 0.11
CA ILE A 211 9.39 15.67 -0.81
C ILE A 211 10.49 15.31 -1.80
N SER A 212 11.26 16.30 -2.29
CA SER A 212 12.45 16.04 -3.10
C SER A 212 13.50 15.28 -2.31
N LEU A 213 13.76 15.64 -1.05
CA LEU A 213 14.67 14.90 -0.18
C LEU A 213 14.18 13.47 0.06
N SER A 214 12.89 13.29 0.35
CA SER A 214 12.26 11.98 0.53
C SER A 214 12.34 11.12 -0.73
N ALA A 215 12.09 11.71 -1.90
CA ALA A 215 12.22 11.03 -3.19
C ALA A 215 13.65 10.58 -3.46
N ILE A 216 14.64 11.44 -3.17
CA ILE A 216 16.06 11.08 -3.28
C ILE A 216 16.39 9.91 -2.36
N THR A 217 15.95 9.94 -1.10
CA THR A 217 16.18 8.82 -0.18
C THR A 217 15.48 7.53 -0.64
N VAL A 218 14.29 7.62 -1.23
CA VAL A 218 13.58 6.45 -1.80
C VAL A 218 14.30 5.90 -3.02
N LEU A 219 15.05 6.70 -3.78
CA LEU A 219 15.82 6.22 -4.94
C LEU A 219 17.21 5.68 -4.56
N LEU A 220 17.84 6.23 -3.52
CA LEU A 220 19.20 5.85 -3.13
C LEU A 220 19.26 4.72 -2.10
N LEU A 221 18.25 4.62 -1.21
CA LEU A 221 18.25 3.62 -0.14
C LEU A 221 17.57 2.32 -0.57
N GLU A 222 17.87 1.25 0.17
CA GLU A 222 17.16 -0.02 0.06
C GLU A 222 15.75 0.05 0.68
N ALA A 223 14.86 -0.83 0.22
CA ALA A 223 13.46 -0.90 0.65
C ALA A 223 13.26 -0.90 2.17
N LYS A 224 14.14 -1.58 2.89
CA LYS A 224 14.12 -1.66 4.36
C LYS A 224 14.30 -0.28 5.01
N GLN A 225 15.26 0.49 4.52
CA GLN A 225 15.67 1.76 5.13
C GLN A 225 14.65 2.88 4.87
N PHE A 226 14.16 3.03 3.63
CA PHE A 226 13.19 4.09 3.35
C PHE A 226 11.79 3.80 3.92
N THR A 227 11.43 2.52 4.09
CA THR A 227 10.12 2.19 4.68
C THR A 227 10.07 2.55 6.17
N PHE A 228 11.19 2.46 6.88
CA PHE A 228 11.29 2.97 8.26
C PHE A 228 11.03 4.48 8.33
N LEU A 229 11.60 5.23 7.37
CA LEU A 229 11.45 6.69 7.27
C LEU A 229 10.04 7.14 6.83
N GLN A 230 9.17 6.21 6.41
CA GLN A 230 7.80 6.51 5.96
C GLN A 230 6.99 7.30 6.99
N SER A 231 7.03 6.86 8.25
CA SER A 231 6.29 7.47 9.35
C SER A 231 6.73 8.92 9.57
N VAL A 232 8.02 9.19 9.41
CA VAL A 232 8.62 10.51 9.50
C VAL A 232 8.12 11.41 8.37
N TYR A 233 8.11 10.91 7.12
CA TYR A 233 7.60 11.69 5.98
C TYR A 233 6.12 12.09 6.16
N ILE A 234 5.29 11.14 6.60
CA ILE A 234 3.86 11.39 6.84
C ILE A 234 3.70 12.44 7.96
N PHE A 235 4.43 12.29 9.06
CA PHE A 235 4.37 13.23 10.18
C PHE A 235 4.71 14.67 9.77
N PHE A 236 5.77 14.88 8.98
CA PHE A 236 6.14 16.21 8.48
C PHE A 236 5.10 16.81 7.53
N CYS A 237 4.50 15.99 6.66
CA CYS A 237 3.37 16.42 5.82
C CYS A 237 2.16 16.86 6.66
N TRP A 238 1.80 16.11 7.71
CA TRP A 238 0.69 16.47 8.60
C TRP A 238 0.99 17.71 9.44
N MET A 239 2.22 17.88 9.95
CA MET A 239 2.59 19.07 10.70
C MET A 239 2.51 20.34 9.85
N THR A 240 3.01 20.30 8.63
CA THR A 240 2.97 21.47 7.72
C THR A 240 1.55 21.83 7.30
N ALA A 241 0.66 20.85 7.14
CA ALA A 241 -0.77 21.07 6.89
C ALA A 241 -1.53 21.54 8.16
N GLY A 242 -1.27 20.92 9.31
CA GLY A 242 -1.97 21.16 10.58
C GLY A 242 -1.59 22.47 11.28
N PHE A 243 -0.34 22.94 11.13
CA PHE A 243 0.12 24.19 11.75
C PHE A 243 -0.72 25.41 11.35
N ARG A 244 -1.40 25.35 10.20
CA ARG A 244 -2.21 26.47 9.71
C ARG A 244 -3.70 26.36 9.88
N TRP A 245 -4.30 25.17 9.94
CA TRP A 245 -5.72 25.04 10.28
C TRP A 245 -6.01 25.75 11.62
N ARG A 246 -5.12 25.53 12.59
CA ARG A 246 -5.15 26.19 13.90
C ARG A 246 -4.85 27.70 13.87
N SER A 247 -4.17 28.20 12.84
CA SER A 247 -3.90 29.63 12.64
C SER A 247 -5.01 30.37 11.88
N SER A 248 -5.77 29.66 11.04
CA SER A 248 -6.93 30.21 10.31
C SER A 248 -8.18 30.31 11.18
N ASP A 249 -8.32 29.46 12.20
CA ASP A 249 -9.45 29.50 13.13
C ASP A 249 -9.47 30.73 14.06
N PHE A 250 -8.37 31.50 14.11
CA PHE A 250 -8.31 32.71 14.95
C PHE A 250 -8.88 33.98 14.29
N HIS A 251 -9.22 33.93 12.99
CA HIS A 251 -9.68 35.12 12.25
C HIS A 251 -11.11 35.03 11.68
N TYR A 252 -11.84 33.96 11.97
CA TYR A 252 -13.26 33.81 11.59
C TYR A 252 -14.25 33.97 12.77
N ARG A 253 -13.85 34.70 13.82
CA ARG A 253 -14.80 35.24 14.81
C ARG A 253 -14.89 36.76 14.64
N TRP A 254 -16.11 37.21 14.32
CA TRP A 254 -16.58 38.60 14.29
C TRP A 254 -16.30 39.43 13.03
N ARG A 255 -17.11 39.19 11.99
CA ARG A 255 -17.73 40.29 11.20
C ARG A 255 -19.14 39.84 10.80
N CYS A 256 -20.10 40.13 11.69
CA CYS A 256 -21.49 40.37 11.31
C CYS A 256 -21.61 41.80 10.80
#